data_AF-A0A7R9LP51-F1
#
_entry.id   AF-A0A7R9LP51-F1
#
_cell.length_a   1.000
_cell.length_b   1.000
_cell.length_c   1.000
_cell.angle_alpha   90.00
_cell.angle_beta   90.00
_cell.angle_gamma   90.00
#
_symmetry.space_group_name_H-M   'P 1'
#
loop_
_entity.id
_entity.type
_entity.pdbx_description
1 polymer ?
#
loop_
_entity_poly.entity_id
_entity_poly.type
_entity_poly.pdbx_seq_one_letter_code
_entity_poly.pdbx_strand_id
1 'polypeptide(L)'
;MTISTKIVSIIYDSNESQIFMTPDDFLRALTPGVKQPDGLGLDHFRRIDLSKEEDTDPMLSGGSKELAYNLKPESMFYKLNFLFLLTVISVSRRHFEIAFRMFDLNGDGNVEYDEFEKVQNAILSQTSIGKKLGTNRNGYKGVSSALAKYFFGEDLKQKLTIEKFLDFQQQLQTELLTLEFERKKPNPITGKIKESEFAELLIAYAGLTEKRKNKMLKRVKKRFGRDEDGLEEEGITLEDYLSLYNFLQNINDVDMALSIFNIAGASIDQSTLKHVAKTVAHVQLRDHLRTGS
;
A
#
# COMPACT_ATOMS: atom_id res chain seq x y z
N MET A 1 -10.02 15.44 -10.79
CA MET A 1 -9.59 15.08 -9.42
C MET A 1 -8.11 15.33 -9.37
N THR A 2 -7.71 16.53 -8.96
CA THR A 2 -6.31 16.96 -8.92
C THR A 2 -5.71 16.35 -7.68
N ILE A 3 -5.03 15.21 -7.85
CA ILE A 3 -4.36 14.52 -6.74
C ILE A 3 -3.05 15.29 -6.49
N SER A 4 -3.09 16.24 -5.56
CA SER A 4 -1.87 16.90 -5.05
C SER A 4 -1.35 16.05 -3.89
N THR A 5 -0.33 15.25 -4.15
CA THR A 5 0.27 14.29 -3.21
C THR A 5 1.55 14.75 -2.56
N LYS A 6 2.00 15.94 -2.92
CA LYS A 6 3.30 16.45 -2.51
C LYS A 6 3.08 17.55 -1.48
N ILE A 7 3.56 17.33 -0.27
CA ILE A 7 3.29 18.23 0.88
C ILE A 7 4.59 18.61 1.58
N VAL A 8 5.70 17.90 1.34
CA VAL A 8 7.01 18.25 1.91
C VAL A 8 7.94 18.73 0.80
N SER A 9 8.51 19.92 0.96
CA SER A 9 9.58 20.42 0.11
C SER A 9 10.85 20.41 0.93
N ILE A 10 11.81 19.58 0.54
CA ILE A 10 13.14 19.56 1.17
C ILE A 10 14.06 20.44 0.33
N ILE A 11 14.75 21.37 0.98
CA ILE A 11 15.71 22.27 0.36
C ILE A 11 17.11 21.74 0.67
N TYR A 12 17.90 21.51 -0.37
CA TYR A 12 19.33 21.19 -0.23
C TYR A 12 20.16 22.49 -0.21
N ASP A 13 21.37 22.45 0.36
CA ASP A 13 22.35 23.56 0.42
C ASP A 13 22.65 24.23 -0.95
N SER A 14 22.23 23.62 -2.05
CA SER A 14 22.51 24.04 -3.43
C SER A 14 21.38 24.85 -4.10
N ASN A 15 20.42 25.43 -3.35
CA ASN A 15 19.23 26.11 -3.90
C ASN A 15 18.30 25.21 -4.74
N GLU A 16 18.53 23.90 -4.77
CA GLU A 16 17.62 22.93 -5.37
C GLU A 16 16.59 22.49 -4.32
N SER A 17 15.32 22.74 -4.59
CA SER A 17 14.22 22.19 -3.80
C SER A 17 13.66 20.93 -4.48
N GLN A 18 13.59 19.84 -3.74
CA GLN A 18 12.91 18.63 -4.18
C GLN A 18 11.65 18.41 -3.36
N ILE A 19 10.58 18.06 -4.07
CA ILE A 19 9.26 17.92 -3.49
C ILE A 19 8.93 16.44 -3.30
N PHE A 20 8.73 16.07 -2.04
CA PHE A 20 8.50 14.74 -1.52
C PHE A 20 7.09 14.60 -0.91
N MET A 21 6.74 13.37 -0.55
CA MET A 21 5.49 13.05 0.15
C MET A 21 5.78 12.25 1.41
N THR A 22 4.97 12.44 2.43
CA THR A 22 4.95 11.56 3.61
C THR A 22 4.17 10.27 3.28
N PRO A 23 4.39 9.19 4.03
CA PRO A 23 3.57 7.98 3.93
C PRO A 23 2.07 8.25 4.12
N ASP A 24 1.73 9.15 5.05
CA ASP A 24 0.34 9.55 5.30
C ASP A 24 -0.23 10.35 4.10
N ASP A 25 0.57 11.21 3.44
CA ASP A 25 0.15 11.88 2.20
C ASP A 25 -0.19 10.89 1.09
N PHE A 26 0.66 9.88 0.93
CA PHE A 26 0.47 8.83 -0.05
C PHE A 26 -0.80 8.03 0.23
N LEU A 27 -1.01 7.60 1.47
CA LEU A 27 -2.21 6.90 1.90
C LEU A 27 -3.46 7.76 1.72
N ARG A 28 -3.43 9.04 2.12
CA ARG A 28 -4.55 9.98 1.94
C ARG A 28 -4.95 10.17 0.49
N ALA A 29 -4.00 10.14 -0.44
CA ALA A 29 -4.28 10.22 -1.86
C ALA A 29 -4.95 8.97 -2.44
N LEU A 30 -4.74 7.82 -1.81
CA LEU A 30 -5.37 6.56 -2.17
C LEU A 30 -6.74 6.38 -1.52
N THR A 31 -6.92 6.85 -0.28
CA THR A 31 -8.16 6.70 0.48
C THR A 31 -9.23 7.70 0.02
N PRO A 32 -10.35 7.26 -0.57
CA PRO A 32 -11.41 8.16 -1.01
C PRO A 32 -12.10 8.87 0.16
N GLY A 33 -12.40 10.17 0.00
CA GLY A 33 -13.22 10.93 0.95
C GLY A 33 -12.46 11.53 2.14
N VAL A 34 -11.15 11.32 2.22
CA VAL A 34 -10.30 11.99 3.20
C VAL A 34 -9.97 13.41 2.73
N LYS A 35 -10.18 14.40 3.61
CA LYS A 35 -9.75 15.78 3.36
C LYS A 35 -8.27 15.97 3.70
N GLN A 36 -7.59 16.77 2.89
CA GLN A 36 -6.25 17.28 3.22
C GLN A 36 -6.36 18.22 4.44
N PRO A 37 -5.36 18.25 5.33
CA PRO A 37 -5.36 19.16 6.48
C PRO A 37 -5.50 20.63 6.08
N ASP A 38 -6.16 21.43 6.91
CA ASP A 38 -6.37 22.85 6.66
C ASP A 38 -5.03 23.61 6.61
N GLY A 39 -4.85 24.49 5.63
CA GLY A 39 -3.61 25.25 5.41
C GLY A 39 -2.54 24.55 4.54
N LEU A 40 -2.74 23.27 4.23
CA LEU A 40 -1.95 22.55 3.23
C LEU A 40 -2.82 22.41 1.98
N GLY A 41 -2.98 23.50 1.22
CA GLY A 41 -3.70 23.49 -0.06
C GLY A 41 -2.83 23.00 -1.23
N LEU A 42 -3.27 23.27 -2.46
CA LEU A 42 -2.38 23.12 -3.63
C LEU A 42 -1.14 24.01 -3.46
N ASP A 43 0.03 23.47 -3.79
CA ASP A 43 1.35 24.15 -3.79
C ASP A 43 1.80 24.75 -2.44
N HIS A 44 1.18 24.35 -1.34
CA HIS A 44 1.65 24.66 0.01
C HIS A 44 2.42 23.46 0.58
N PHE A 45 3.71 23.68 0.81
CA PHE A 45 4.62 22.65 1.31
C PHE A 45 5.19 23.02 2.68
N ARG A 46 5.28 22.04 3.58
CA ARG A 46 6.19 22.16 4.73
C ARG A 46 7.62 22.19 4.18
N ARG A 47 8.34 23.27 4.46
CA ARG A 47 9.75 23.42 4.08
C ARG A 47 10.62 22.85 5.18
N ILE A 48 11.52 21.94 4.84
CA ILE A 48 12.52 21.40 5.75
C ILE A 48 13.89 21.76 5.16
N ASP A 49 14.65 22.58 5.87
CA ASP A 49 16.03 22.92 5.54
C ASP A 49 16.96 21.88 6.18
N LEU A 50 17.60 21.03 5.37
CA LEU A 50 18.53 20.01 5.86
C LEU A 50 19.85 20.59 6.42
N SER A 51 20.08 21.90 6.26
CA SER A 51 21.26 22.62 6.77
C SER A 51 21.16 22.98 8.26
N LYS A 52 19.97 22.87 8.84
CA LYS A 52 19.72 23.13 10.26
C LYS A 52 19.44 21.80 10.97
N GLU A 53 20.36 21.36 11.84
CA GLU A 53 20.21 20.13 12.63
C GLU A 53 18.97 20.13 13.54
N GLU A 54 18.38 21.30 13.81
CA GLU A 54 17.18 21.45 14.66
C GLU A 54 15.85 21.15 13.94
N ASP A 55 15.84 21.12 12.60
CA ASP A 55 14.64 20.89 11.78
C ASP A 55 14.52 19.44 11.25
N THR A 56 15.42 18.54 11.66
CA THR A 56 15.34 17.14 11.26
C THR A 56 14.18 16.45 11.96
N ASP A 57 13.12 16.16 11.21
CA ASP A 57 12.12 15.15 11.60
C ASP A 57 12.88 13.89 12.06
N PRO A 58 12.54 13.26 13.20
CA PRO A 58 13.16 12.00 13.62
C PRO A 58 13.08 10.89 12.54
N MET A 59 12.10 10.94 11.61
CA MET A 59 12.06 10.04 10.45
C MET A 59 13.11 10.35 9.36
N LEU A 60 13.71 11.54 9.41
CA LEU A 60 14.78 12.02 8.55
C LEU A 60 16.14 12.04 9.28
N SER A 61 16.24 11.52 10.52
CA SER A 61 17.44 11.58 11.37
C SER A 61 18.56 10.62 10.96
N GLY A 62 18.84 10.54 9.67
CA GLY A 62 20.12 10.06 9.15
C GLY A 62 20.65 11.18 8.28
N GLY A 63 21.93 11.52 8.41
CA GLY A 63 22.51 12.64 7.66
C GLY A 63 22.23 12.56 6.16
N SER A 64 22.47 13.65 5.42
CA SER A 64 22.29 13.74 3.96
C SER A 64 22.84 12.55 3.15
N LYS A 65 23.83 11.83 3.69
CA LYS A 65 24.35 10.55 3.15
C LYS A 65 23.53 9.32 3.56
N GLU A 66 23.07 9.18 4.80
CA GLU A 66 22.28 8.02 5.26
C GLU A 66 20.85 8.00 4.68
N LEU A 67 20.29 9.18 4.41
CA LEU A 67 19.08 9.35 3.60
C LEU A 67 19.24 8.79 2.17
N ALA A 68 20.47 8.62 1.65
CA ALA A 68 20.70 8.03 0.33
C ALA A 68 20.77 6.49 0.35
N TYR A 69 21.16 5.87 1.48
CA TYR A 69 21.60 4.47 1.49
C TYR A 69 20.65 3.47 2.16
N ASN A 70 19.86 3.89 3.15
CA ASN A 70 18.94 2.97 3.85
C ASN A 70 17.49 3.23 3.46
N LEU A 71 16.90 2.34 2.65
CA LEU A 71 15.44 2.20 2.53
C LEU A 71 14.92 1.46 3.76
N LYS A 72 14.93 2.15 4.91
CA LYS A 72 14.06 1.73 6.01
C LYS A 72 12.61 1.90 5.55
N PRO A 73 11.69 0.99 5.90
CA PRO A 73 10.27 1.06 5.51
C PRO A 73 9.73 2.48 5.66
N GLU A 74 9.87 3.03 6.86
CA GLU A 74 9.54 4.40 7.28
C GLU A 74 9.97 5.53 6.32
N SER A 75 11.08 5.35 5.60
CA SER A 75 11.67 6.35 4.68
C SER A 75 11.33 6.10 3.20
N MET A 76 10.65 5.00 2.88
CA MET A 76 10.40 4.54 1.52
C MET A 76 9.49 5.52 0.77
N PHE A 77 8.42 6.00 1.40
CA PHE A 77 7.50 6.95 0.78
C PHE A 77 8.12 8.33 0.50
N TYR A 78 9.07 8.75 1.33
CA TYR A 78 9.80 10.00 1.14
C TYR A 78 10.75 9.93 -0.06
N LYS A 79 11.29 8.76 -0.40
CA LYS A 79 12.32 8.62 -1.45
C LYS A 79 11.74 8.18 -2.80
N LEU A 80 10.50 7.69 -2.81
CA LEU A 80 9.89 7.14 -4.00
C LEU A 80 8.95 8.13 -4.66
N ASN A 81 9.03 8.15 -6.00
CA ASN A 81 8.12 8.94 -6.79
C ASN A 81 6.70 8.40 -6.64
N PHE A 82 5.72 9.32 -6.49
CA PHE A 82 4.29 9.00 -6.33
C PHE A 82 3.83 8.00 -7.39
N LEU A 83 4.23 8.29 -8.62
CA LEU A 83 3.93 7.50 -9.80
C LEU A 83 4.49 6.09 -9.75
N PHE A 84 5.72 5.95 -9.26
CA PHE A 84 6.36 4.64 -9.13
C PHE A 84 5.61 3.83 -8.07
N LEU A 85 5.42 4.39 -6.87
CA LEU A 85 4.67 3.76 -5.78
C LEU A 85 3.29 3.33 -6.25
N LEU A 86 2.54 4.24 -6.87
CA LEU A 86 1.19 3.98 -7.38
C LEU A 86 1.19 2.83 -8.40
N THR A 87 2.18 2.78 -9.28
CA THR A 87 2.31 1.70 -10.28
C THR A 87 2.60 0.37 -9.60
N VAL A 88 3.55 0.34 -8.66
CA VAL A 88 3.93 -0.88 -7.94
C VAL A 88 2.76 -1.44 -7.13
N ILE A 89 1.95 -0.60 -6.47
CA ILE A 89 0.80 -1.10 -5.71
C ILE A 89 -0.41 -1.45 -6.59
N SER A 90 -0.57 -0.80 -7.75
CA SER A 90 -1.76 -0.98 -8.60
C SER A 90 -1.65 -2.17 -9.56
N VAL A 91 -0.42 -2.60 -9.86
CA VAL A 91 -0.14 -3.64 -10.85
C VAL A 91 0.03 -4.97 -10.13
N SER A 92 -0.69 -6.01 -10.56
CA SER A 92 -0.60 -7.31 -9.88
C SER A 92 0.74 -8.00 -10.10
N ARG A 93 1.13 -8.86 -9.15
CA ARG A 93 2.35 -9.70 -9.21
C ARG A 93 2.55 -10.37 -10.57
N ARG A 94 1.49 -10.99 -11.12
CA ARG A 94 1.52 -11.67 -12.43
C ARG A 94 1.90 -10.72 -13.58
N HIS A 95 1.43 -9.47 -13.56
CA HIS A 95 1.78 -8.51 -14.61
C HIS A 95 3.26 -8.12 -14.55
N PHE A 96 3.83 -7.99 -13.34
CA PHE A 96 5.27 -7.78 -13.19
C PHE A 96 6.08 -9.00 -13.62
N GLU A 97 5.67 -10.22 -13.24
CA GLU A 97 6.34 -11.44 -13.70
C GLU A 97 6.35 -11.55 -15.24
N ILE A 98 5.22 -11.25 -15.89
CA ILE A 98 5.15 -11.23 -17.36
C ILE A 98 6.02 -10.12 -17.93
N ALA A 99 5.97 -8.91 -17.37
CA ALA A 99 6.75 -7.78 -17.88
C ALA A 99 8.26 -8.03 -17.73
N PHE A 100 8.74 -8.49 -16.58
CA PHE A 100 10.15 -8.83 -16.41
C PHE A 100 10.58 -9.92 -17.40
N ARG A 101 9.77 -10.97 -17.60
CA ARG A 101 10.07 -12.02 -18.60
C ARG A 101 10.03 -11.54 -20.06
N MET A 102 9.25 -10.49 -20.38
CA MET A 102 9.18 -9.95 -21.74
C MET A 102 10.32 -8.97 -22.04
N PHE A 103 10.87 -8.30 -21.02
CA PHE A 103 11.93 -7.31 -21.16
C PHE A 103 13.33 -7.83 -20.83
N ASP A 104 13.42 -9.01 -20.21
CA ASP A 104 14.65 -9.81 -20.08
C ASP A 104 15.07 -10.31 -21.46
N LEU A 105 15.90 -9.52 -22.17
CA LEU A 105 16.32 -9.80 -23.54
C LEU A 105 17.38 -10.90 -23.63
N ASN A 106 18.13 -11.13 -22.55
CA ASN A 106 19.19 -12.13 -22.49
C ASN A 106 18.72 -13.46 -21.86
N GLY A 107 17.49 -13.50 -21.32
CA GLY A 107 16.84 -14.69 -20.78
C GLY A 107 17.48 -15.18 -19.48
N ASP A 108 18.19 -14.31 -18.76
CA ASP A 108 18.93 -14.69 -17.55
C ASP A 108 18.08 -14.61 -16.27
N GLY A 109 16.81 -14.22 -16.39
CA GLY A 109 15.85 -14.06 -15.30
C GLY A 109 16.02 -12.77 -14.50
N ASN A 110 16.97 -11.92 -14.87
CA ASN A 110 17.26 -10.65 -14.22
C ASN A 110 17.07 -9.49 -15.20
N VAL A 111 16.86 -8.31 -14.62
CA VAL A 111 16.62 -7.09 -15.37
C VAL A 111 17.71 -6.09 -15.03
N GLU A 112 18.32 -5.50 -16.06
CA GLU A 112 19.27 -4.40 -15.93
C GLU A 112 18.56 -3.04 -15.80
N TYR A 113 19.28 -1.99 -15.39
CA TYR A 113 18.66 -0.68 -15.12
C TYR A 113 17.89 -0.13 -16.33
N ASP A 114 18.49 -0.19 -17.52
CA ASP A 114 17.89 0.31 -18.77
C ASP A 114 16.65 -0.50 -19.19
N GLU A 115 16.61 -1.79 -18.83
CA GLU A 115 15.47 -2.66 -19.09
C GLU A 115 14.33 -2.38 -18.10
N PHE A 116 14.67 -2.16 -16.83
CA PHE A 116 13.71 -1.81 -15.79
C PHE A 116 12.99 -0.49 -16.08
N GLU A 117 13.70 0.51 -16.60
CA GLU A 117 13.08 1.77 -17.03
C GLU A 117 12.05 1.54 -18.15
N LYS A 118 12.36 0.64 -19.10
CA LYS A 118 11.42 0.26 -20.18
C LYS A 118 10.21 -0.47 -19.63
N VAL A 119 10.40 -1.43 -18.71
CA VAL A 119 9.31 -2.15 -18.02
C VAL A 119 8.36 -1.16 -17.35
N GLN A 120 8.92 -0.24 -16.56
CA GLN A 120 8.15 0.76 -15.83
C GLN A 120 7.36 1.66 -16.78
N ASN A 121 7.99 2.17 -17.84
CA ASN A 121 7.34 3.02 -18.84
C ASN A 121 6.23 2.27 -19.60
N ALA A 122 6.46 1.00 -19.94
CA ALA A 122 5.47 0.15 -20.60
C ALA A 122 4.26 -0.09 -19.72
N ILE A 123 4.47 -0.48 -18.46
CA ILE A 123 3.38 -0.71 -17.49
C ILE A 123 2.60 0.58 -17.25
N LEU A 124 3.28 1.70 -17.02
CA LEU A 124 2.66 3.02 -16.88
C LEU A 124 1.78 3.36 -18.08
N SER A 125 2.26 3.12 -19.30
CA SER A 125 1.50 3.42 -20.52
C SER A 125 0.21 2.60 -20.68
N GLN A 126 0.15 1.40 -20.10
CA GLN A 126 -1.01 0.53 -20.18
C GLN A 126 -2.04 0.83 -19.08
N THR A 127 -1.60 1.26 -17.90
CA THR A 127 -2.52 1.61 -16.81
C THR A 127 -3.37 2.83 -17.15
N SER A 128 -4.66 2.79 -16.78
CA SER A 128 -5.59 3.92 -16.93
C SER A 128 -5.10 5.17 -16.17
N ILE A 129 -4.33 4.95 -15.11
CA ILE A 129 -3.68 5.95 -14.27
C ILE A 129 -2.53 6.63 -15.03
N GLY A 130 -1.61 5.86 -15.62
CA GLY A 130 -0.48 6.42 -16.37
C GLY A 130 -0.90 7.11 -17.68
N LYS A 131 -2.00 6.67 -18.32
CA LYS A 131 -2.59 7.39 -19.47
C LYS A 131 -3.15 8.77 -19.07
N LYS A 132 -3.79 8.89 -17.90
CA LYS A 132 -4.33 10.16 -17.39
C LYS A 132 -3.23 11.13 -16.94
N LEU A 133 -2.10 10.61 -16.46
CA LEU A 133 -0.98 11.43 -16.01
C LEU A 133 0.06 11.71 -17.12
N GLY A 134 0.00 10.97 -18.23
CA GLY A 134 0.89 11.07 -19.38
C GLY A 134 0.80 12.37 -20.19
N THR A 135 -0.13 13.28 -19.88
CA THR A 135 -0.22 14.60 -20.52
C THR A 135 0.81 15.60 -20.00
N ASN A 136 1.41 15.37 -18.82
CA ASN A 136 2.45 16.22 -18.21
C ASN A 136 3.76 15.43 -17.98
N ARG A 137 4.32 14.83 -19.04
CA ARG A 137 5.59 14.09 -18.96
C ARG A 137 6.84 14.94 -18.72
N ASN A 138 6.75 16.27 -18.78
CA ASN A 138 7.91 17.17 -18.66
C ASN A 138 8.62 17.15 -17.28
N GLY A 139 8.07 16.45 -16.27
CA GLY A 139 8.67 16.34 -14.94
C GLY A 139 9.03 14.92 -14.48
N TYR A 140 8.75 13.87 -15.27
CA TYR A 140 9.03 12.50 -14.85
C TYR A 140 10.46 12.09 -15.21
N LYS A 141 11.41 12.35 -14.31
CA LYS A 141 12.82 11.94 -14.45
C LYS A 141 13.06 10.48 -14.04
N GLY A 142 12.21 9.56 -14.49
CA GLY A 142 12.37 8.12 -14.29
C GLY A 142 12.31 7.65 -12.83
N VAL A 143 12.98 6.53 -12.57
CA VAL A 143 13.16 5.93 -11.24
C VAL A 143 13.89 6.91 -10.32
N SER A 144 13.44 7.06 -9.07
CA SER A 144 14.16 7.94 -8.13
C SER A 144 15.60 7.44 -7.93
N SER A 145 16.56 8.36 -7.84
CA SER A 145 17.98 8.02 -7.68
C SER A 145 18.23 7.04 -6.51
N ALA A 146 17.40 7.12 -5.45
CA ALA A 146 17.45 6.20 -4.32
C ALA A 146 16.99 4.77 -4.65
N LEU A 147 15.91 4.59 -5.42
CA LEU A 147 15.43 3.26 -5.79
C LEU A 147 16.38 2.59 -6.80
N ALA A 148 16.91 3.38 -7.73
CA ALA A 148 17.91 2.90 -8.69
C ALA A 148 19.14 2.36 -7.94
N LYS A 149 19.63 3.07 -6.93
CA LYS A 149 20.74 2.61 -6.09
C LYS A 149 20.39 1.37 -5.25
N TYR A 150 19.15 1.26 -4.78
CA TYR A 150 18.72 0.09 -3.97
C TYR A 150 18.64 -1.21 -4.77
N PHE A 151 18.13 -1.13 -6.01
CA PHE A 151 18.01 -2.30 -6.85
C PHE A 151 19.30 -2.64 -7.59
N PHE A 152 20.02 -1.62 -8.08
CA PHE A 152 21.14 -1.77 -9.01
C PHE A 152 22.52 -1.41 -8.40
N GLY A 153 22.58 -1.07 -7.10
CA GLY A 153 23.80 -0.65 -6.40
C GLY A 153 24.23 0.78 -6.75
N GLU A 154 25.28 1.29 -6.10
CA GLU A 154 25.78 2.66 -6.33
C GLU A 154 26.21 2.91 -7.78
N ASP A 155 26.77 1.88 -8.42
CA ASP A 155 27.26 1.94 -9.80
C ASP A 155 26.18 1.63 -10.85
N LEU A 156 24.95 1.32 -10.45
CA LEU A 156 23.83 0.91 -11.32
C LEU A 156 24.10 -0.34 -12.20
N LYS A 157 25.08 -1.15 -11.82
CA LYS A 157 25.51 -2.34 -12.59
C LYS A 157 24.99 -3.67 -12.03
N GLN A 158 24.42 -3.68 -10.82
CA GLN A 158 23.86 -4.90 -10.26
C GLN A 158 22.57 -5.26 -10.97
N LYS A 159 22.30 -6.54 -11.15
CA LYS A 159 21.07 -7.01 -11.79
C LYS A 159 19.95 -7.19 -10.75
N LEU A 160 18.72 -6.86 -11.14
CA LEU A 160 17.54 -7.03 -10.30
C LEU A 160 16.83 -8.35 -10.64
N THR A 161 16.72 -9.24 -9.67
CA THR A 161 15.89 -10.45 -9.80
C THR A 161 14.41 -10.11 -9.65
N ILE A 162 13.55 -10.87 -10.32
CA ILE A 162 12.09 -10.75 -10.17
C ILE A 162 11.69 -10.96 -8.70
N GLU A 163 12.27 -11.96 -8.04
CA GLU A 163 11.97 -12.29 -6.64
C GLU A 163 12.24 -11.11 -5.71
N LYS A 164 13.41 -10.46 -5.82
CA LYS A 164 13.75 -9.28 -5.01
C LYS A 164 12.77 -8.13 -5.25
N PHE A 165 12.31 -7.95 -6.50
CA PHE A 165 11.33 -6.92 -6.82
C PHE A 165 9.93 -7.23 -6.26
N LEU A 166 9.50 -8.49 -6.33
CA LEU A 166 8.22 -8.93 -5.78
C LEU A 166 8.20 -8.88 -4.25
N ASP A 167 9.31 -9.24 -3.60
CA ASP A 167 9.46 -9.09 -2.15
C ASP A 167 9.40 -7.61 -1.74
N PHE A 168 10.03 -6.72 -2.50
CA PHE A 168 9.91 -5.28 -2.31
C PHE A 168 8.46 -4.80 -2.49
N GLN A 169 7.76 -5.27 -3.53
CA GLN A 169 6.35 -4.94 -3.74
C GLN A 169 5.49 -5.39 -2.55
N GLN A 170 5.73 -6.60 -2.03
CA GLN A 170 5.03 -7.13 -0.88
C GLN A 170 5.30 -6.31 0.38
N GLN A 171 6.57 -5.98 0.65
CA GLN A 171 6.95 -5.14 1.78
C GLN A 171 6.26 -3.76 1.72
N LEU A 172 6.25 -3.12 0.55
CA LEU A 172 5.58 -1.83 0.36
C LEU A 172 4.07 -1.93 0.59
N GLN A 173 3.43 -3.01 0.13
CA GLN A 173 2.00 -3.23 0.38
C GLN A 173 1.73 -3.48 1.86
N THR A 174 2.54 -4.30 2.53
CA THR A 174 2.42 -4.54 3.98
C THR A 174 2.58 -3.26 4.77
N GLU A 175 3.57 -2.43 4.42
CA GLU A 175 3.79 -1.15 5.08
C GLU A 175 2.60 -0.20 4.90
N LEU A 176 2.05 -0.12 3.68
CA LEU A 176 0.86 0.70 3.41
C LEU A 176 -0.34 0.25 4.26
N LEU A 177 -0.55 -1.05 4.41
CA LEU A 177 -1.62 -1.61 5.22
C LEU A 177 -1.40 -1.35 6.71
N THR A 178 -0.17 -1.47 7.19
CA THR A 178 0.20 -1.14 8.57
C THR A 178 -0.07 0.32 8.87
N LEU A 179 0.32 1.24 7.97
CA LEU A 179 0.02 2.66 8.11
C LEU A 179 -1.48 2.94 8.12
N GLU A 180 -2.26 2.23 7.31
CA GLU A 180 -3.71 2.35 7.30
C GLU A 180 -4.35 1.87 8.62
N PHE A 181 -3.82 0.80 9.18
CA PHE A 181 -4.22 0.29 10.49
C PHE A 181 -3.86 1.26 11.62
N GLU A 182 -2.62 1.77 11.64
CA GLU A 182 -2.14 2.75 12.63
C GLU A 182 -2.95 4.06 12.61
N ARG A 183 -3.43 4.46 11.43
CA ARG A 183 -4.28 5.65 11.27
C ARG A 183 -5.62 5.54 11.99
N LYS A 184 -6.10 4.33 12.27
CA LYS A 184 -7.27 4.10 13.13
C LYS A 184 -6.97 4.28 14.63
N LYS A 185 -5.72 4.59 14.99
CA LYS A 185 -5.25 4.79 16.36
C LYS A 185 -5.58 3.58 17.23
N PRO A 186 -4.96 2.42 16.94
CA PRO A 186 -5.15 1.23 17.77
C PRO A 186 -4.88 1.56 19.25
N ASN A 187 -5.55 0.84 20.14
CA ASN A 187 -5.37 1.02 21.57
C ASN A 187 -3.89 0.84 21.94
N PRO A 188 -3.25 1.81 22.61
CA PRO A 188 -1.81 1.77 22.89
C PRO A 188 -1.38 0.62 23.81
N ILE A 189 -2.31 0.02 24.57
CA ILE A 189 -2.03 -1.09 25.49
C ILE A 189 -2.17 -2.44 24.79
N THR A 190 -3.21 -2.60 23.96
CA THR A 190 -3.54 -3.90 23.34
C THR A 190 -3.09 -4.01 21.89
N GLY A 191 -2.78 -2.90 21.22
CA GLY A 191 -2.46 -2.84 19.79
C GLY A 191 -3.65 -3.15 18.88
N LYS A 192 -4.88 -3.08 19.40
CA LYS A 192 -6.10 -3.50 18.69
C LYS A 192 -6.95 -2.32 18.24
N ILE A 193 -7.61 -2.47 17.10
CA ILE A 193 -8.67 -1.56 16.63
C ILE A 193 -10.05 -2.15 16.89
N LYS A 194 -11.08 -1.31 16.89
CA LYS A 194 -12.47 -1.75 17.06
C LYS A 194 -12.97 -2.45 15.80
N GLU A 195 -13.94 -3.36 15.96
CA GLU A 195 -14.59 -4.08 14.85
C GLU A 195 -15.28 -3.10 13.89
N SER A 196 -15.82 -2.00 14.42
CA SER A 196 -16.43 -0.96 13.59
C SER A 196 -15.41 -0.21 12.72
N GLU A 197 -14.19 0.02 13.23
CA GLU A 197 -13.11 0.68 12.50
C GLU A 197 -12.53 -0.23 11.43
N PHE A 198 -12.36 -1.51 11.77
CA PHE A 198 -11.97 -2.54 10.81
C PHE A 198 -12.98 -2.70 9.67
N ALA A 199 -14.28 -2.69 9.98
CA ALA A 199 -15.32 -2.74 8.96
C ALA A 199 -15.26 -1.50 8.03
N GLU A 200 -14.94 -0.32 8.55
CA GLU A 200 -14.73 0.87 7.73
C GLU A 200 -13.54 0.70 6.78
N LEU A 201 -12.42 0.12 7.24
CA LEU A 201 -11.24 -0.15 6.40
C LEU A 201 -11.60 -1.06 5.21
N LEU A 202 -12.32 -2.16 5.47
CA LEU A 202 -12.72 -3.09 4.41
C LEU A 202 -13.70 -2.48 3.41
N ILE A 203 -14.64 -1.65 3.91
CA ILE A 203 -15.69 -1.07 3.08
C ILE A 203 -15.18 0.14 2.27
N ALA A 204 -14.06 0.76 2.68
CA ALA A 204 -13.50 1.94 2.03
C ALA A 204 -13.23 1.71 0.53
N TYR A 205 -12.67 0.55 0.18
CA TYR A 205 -12.30 0.20 -1.20
C TYR A 205 -13.34 -0.68 -1.92
N ALA A 206 -14.41 -1.10 -1.25
CA ALA A 206 -15.41 -2.01 -1.81
C ALA A 206 -16.32 -1.38 -2.90
N GLY A 207 -16.13 -0.10 -3.24
CA GLY A 207 -16.92 0.59 -4.27
C GLY A 207 -18.43 0.69 -3.96
N LEU A 208 -18.81 0.48 -2.70
CA LEU A 208 -20.22 0.42 -2.28
C LEU A 208 -20.85 1.81 -2.20
N THR A 209 -22.15 1.90 -2.48
CA THR A 209 -22.94 3.12 -2.24
C THR A 209 -23.00 3.45 -0.74
N GLU A 210 -23.00 4.74 -0.39
CA GLU A 210 -23.08 5.21 1.02
C GLU A 210 -24.24 4.59 1.82
N LYS A 211 -25.40 4.36 1.19
CA LYS A 211 -26.53 3.67 1.84
C LYS A 211 -26.19 2.23 2.26
N ARG A 212 -25.49 1.47 1.41
CA ARG A 212 -25.06 0.09 1.71
C ARG A 212 -23.95 0.09 2.76
N LYS A 213 -22.97 1.00 2.65
CA LYS A 213 -21.92 1.17 3.66
C LYS A 213 -22.52 1.40 5.05
N ASN A 214 -23.43 2.37 5.17
CA ASN A 214 -24.11 2.68 6.43
C ASN A 214 -24.93 1.51 6.97
N LYS A 215 -25.57 0.73 6.10
CA LYS A 215 -26.31 -0.49 6.52
C LYS A 215 -25.36 -1.55 7.07
N MET A 216 -24.23 -1.80 6.43
CA MET A 216 -23.23 -2.76 6.88
C MET A 216 -22.59 -2.33 8.20
N LEU A 217 -22.18 -1.06 8.33
CA LEU A 217 -21.64 -0.52 9.58
C LEU A 217 -22.65 -0.61 10.73
N LYS A 218 -23.95 -0.36 10.48
CA LYS A 218 -25.01 -0.56 11.48
C LYS A 218 -25.15 -2.03 11.91
N ARG A 219 -24.96 -2.99 11.01
CA ARG A 219 -24.98 -4.43 11.36
C ARG A 219 -23.80 -4.78 12.27
N VAL A 220 -22.60 -4.30 11.96
CA VAL A 220 -21.40 -4.51 12.77
C VAL A 220 -21.58 -3.88 14.15
N LYS A 221 -22.01 -2.61 14.23
CA LYS A 221 -22.28 -1.93 15.50
C LYS A 221 -23.38 -2.59 16.33
N LYS A 222 -24.41 -3.16 15.70
CA LYS A 222 -25.46 -3.90 16.44
C LYS A 222 -24.95 -5.22 17.02
N ARG A 223 -24.03 -5.87 16.31
CA ARG A 223 -23.52 -7.21 16.68
C ARG A 223 -22.36 -7.15 17.68
N PHE A 224 -21.53 -6.12 17.58
CA PHE A 224 -20.31 -5.95 18.39
C PHE A 224 -20.31 -4.69 19.25
N GLY A 225 -21.33 -3.83 19.17
CA GLY A 225 -21.42 -2.57 19.93
C GLY A 225 -22.24 -2.67 21.21
N ARG A 226 -22.49 -3.87 21.72
CA ARG A 226 -23.15 -4.11 23.01
C ARG A 226 -22.31 -5.08 23.83
N ASP A 227 -21.47 -4.53 24.69
CA ASP A 227 -21.12 -5.18 25.93
C ASP A 227 -21.90 -4.47 27.03
N GLU A 228 -23.13 -4.94 27.30
CA GLU A 228 -23.86 -4.60 28.53
C GLU A 228 -23.16 -5.19 29.77
N ASP A 229 -22.13 -6.04 29.58
CA ASP A 229 -21.44 -6.80 30.63
C ASP A 229 -19.96 -6.41 30.87
N GLY A 230 -19.49 -5.25 30.39
CA GLY A 230 -18.17 -4.71 30.76
C GLY A 230 -16.95 -5.59 30.41
N LEU A 231 -17.12 -6.57 29.52
CA LEU A 231 -16.02 -7.36 28.96
C LEU A 231 -15.37 -6.56 27.83
N GLU A 232 -14.04 -6.52 27.83
CA GLU A 232 -13.26 -5.76 26.86
C GLU A 232 -13.55 -6.24 25.42
N GLU A 233 -13.81 -5.28 24.51
CA GLU A 233 -13.91 -5.52 23.06
C GLU A 233 -12.74 -6.42 22.62
N GLU A 234 -13.02 -7.63 22.09
CA GLU A 234 -11.98 -8.61 21.74
C GLU A 234 -10.96 -8.01 20.77
N GLY A 235 -11.43 -7.11 19.90
CA GLY A 235 -10.63 -6.24 19.07
C GLY A 235 -9.89 -6.99 17.95
N ILE A 236 -9.39 -6.22 17.00
CA ILE A 236 -8.71 -6.74 15.81
C ILE A 236 -7.26 -6.30 15.82
N THR A 237 -6.35 -7.28 15.71
CA THR A 237 -4.91 -7.03 15.69
C THR A 237 -4.44 -6.70 14.28
N LEU A 238 -3.20 -6.20 14.15
CA LEU A 238 -2.59 -5.97 12.85
C LEU A 238 -2.42 -7.27 12.05
N GLU A 239 -2.04 -8.37 12.71
CA GLU A 239 -1.85 -9.67 12.05
C GLU A 239 -3.13 -10.18 11.40
N ASP A 240 -4.27 -9.92 12.04
CA ASP A 240 -5.59 -10.25 11.49
C ASP A 240 -5.92 -9.45 10.24
N TYR A 241 -5.59 -8.16 10.27
CA TYR A 241 -5.81 -7.27 9.13
C TYR A 241 -4.97 -7.72 7.93
N LEU A 242 -3.68 -8.00 8.16
CA LEU A 242 -2.77 -8.50 7.13
C LEU A 242 -3.20 -9.88 6.61
N SER A 243 -3.63 -10.78 7.50
CA SER A 243 -4.13 -12.11 7.12
C SER A 243 -5.35 -12.00 6.23
N LEU A 244 -6.33 -11.16 6.59
CA LEU A 244 -7.50 -10.96 5.76
C LEU A 244 -7.14 -10.31 4.41
N TYR A 245 -6.20 -9.37 4.39
CA TYR A 245 -5.75 -8.79 3.13
C TYR A 245 -5.08 -9.82 2.21
N ASN A 246 -4.23 -10.70 2.75
CA ASN A 246 -3.65 -11.81 1.99
C ASN A 246 -4.73 -12.76 1.45
N PHE A 247 -5.79 -13.00 2.21
CA PHE A 247 -6.96 -13.73 1.71
C PHE A 247 -7.65 -13.00 0.54
N LEU A 248 -7.82 -11.67 0.62
CA LEU A 248 -8.40 -10.85 -0.45
C LEU A 248 -7.52 -10.76 -1.69
N GLN A 249 -6.20 -10.85 -1.56
CA GLN A 249 -5.29 -10.91 -2.71
C GLN A 249 -5.55 -12.15 -3.58
N ASN A 250 -6.04 -13.23 -2.97
CA ASN A 250 -6.37 -14.49 -3.65
C ASN A 250 -7.88 -14.63 -3.92
N ILE A 251 -8.63 -13.50 -4.00
CA ILE A 251 -10.09 -13.53 -4.10
C ILE A 251 -10.61 -14.25 -5.35
N ASN A 252 -9.88 -14.22 -6.47
CA ASN A 252 -10.30 -14.90 -7.70
C ASN A 252 -10.30 -16.43 -7.52
N ASP A 253 -9.28 -16.96 -6.84
CA ASP A 253 -9.17 -18.39 -6.56
C ASP A 253 -10.18 -18.81 -5.49
N VAL A 254 -10.42 -17.93 -4.50
CA VAL A 254 -11.47 -18.10 -3.50
C VAL A 254 -12.86 -18.12 -4.14
N ASP A 255 -13.15 -17.23 -5.08
CA ASP A 255 -14.43 -17.16 -5.80
C ASP A 255 -14.68 -18.43 -6.62
N MET A 256 -13.64 -18.93 -7.29
CA MET A 256 -13.69 -20.22 -7.97
C MET A 256 -14.00 -21.36 -6.99
N ALA A 257 -13.31 -21.40 -5.85
CA ALA A 257 -13.53 -22.43 -4.83
C ALA A 257 -14.95 -22.38 -4.25
N LEU A 258 -15.45 -21.18 -3.90
CA LEU A 258 -16.82 -21.00 -3.41
C LEU A 258 -17.88 -21.38 -4.45
N SER A 259 -17.62 -21.08 -5.72
CA SER A 259 -18.49 -21.50 -6.83
C SER A 259 -18.56 -23.02 -6.94
N ILE A 260 -17.44 -23.74 -6.76
CA ILE A 260 -17.42 -25.21 -6.74
C ILE A 260 -18.27 -25.76 -5.59
N PHE A 261 -18.15 -25.19 -4.38
CA PHE A 261 -18.99 -25.59 -3.23
C PHE A 261 -20.48 -25.37 -3.49
N ASN A 262 -20.84 -24.24 -4.11
CA ASN A 262 -22.22 -23.93 -4.45
C ASN A 262 -22.79 -24.90 -5.51
N ILE A 263 -21.99 -25.26 -6.54
CA ILE A 263 -22.38 -26.27 -7.55
C ILE A 263 -22.54 -27.65 -6.91
N ALA A 264 -21.70 -27.99 -5.93
CA ALA A 264 -21.79 -29.24 -5.17
C ALA A 264 -22.99 -29.29 -4.20
N GLY A 265 -23.79 -28.21 -4.10
CA GLY A 265 -24.96 -28.13 -3.23
C GLY A 265 -24.63 -27.93 -1.76
N ALA A 266 -23.40 -27.54 -1.43
CA ALA A 266 -23.00 -27.23 -0.05
C ALA A 266 -23.37 -25.79 0.32
N SER A 267 -23.85 -25.58 1.55
CA SER A 267 -24.05 -24.24 2.10
C SER A 267 -22.72 -23.52 2.29
N ILE A 268 -22.69 -22.23 1.93
CA ILE A 268 -21.54 -21.35 2.18
C ILE A 268 -21.64 -20.87 3.63
N ASP A 269 -21.17 -21.71 4.54
CA ASP A 269 -21.13 -21.42 5.98
C ASP A 269 -19.73 -21.00 6.43
N GLN A 270 -19.61 -20.55 7.69
CA GLN A 270 -18.35 -20.10 8.28
C GLN A 270 -17.25 -21.18 8.24
N SER A 271 -17.62 -22.45 8.37
CA SER A 271 -16.73 -23.61 8.27
C SER A 271 -16.20 -23.79 6.84
N THR A 272 -17.05 -23.61 5.84
CA THR A 272 -16.68 -23.64 4.41
C THR A 272 -15.69 -22.52 4.10
N LEU A 273 -15.95 -21.30 4.57
CA LEU A 273 -15.03 -20.18 4.39
C LEU A 273 -13.68 -20.40 5.09
N LYS A 274 -13.68 -20.99 6.29
CA LYS A 274 -12.45 -21.38 7.02
C LYS A 274 -11.64 -22.40 6.23
N HIS A 275 -12.32 -23.39 5.65
CA HIS A 275 -11.66 -24.39 4.83
C HIS A 275 -11.07 -23.78 3.56
N VAL A 276 -11.83 -22.96 2.83
CA VAL A 276 -11.35 -22.28 1.61
C VAL A 276 -10.18 -21.34 1.92
N ALA A 277 -10.25 -20.55 2.99
CA ALA A 277 -9.15 -19.67 3.39
C ALA A 277 -7.85 -20.45 3.69
N LYS A 278 -7.96 -21.61 4.34
CA LYS A 278 -6.79 -22.44 4.67
C LYS A 278 -6.24 -23.17 3.45
N THR A 279 -7.11 -23.69 2.59
CA THR A 279 -6.72 -24.55 1.47
C THR A 279 -6.27 -23.75 0.25
N VAL A 280 -6.93 -22.62 -0.03
CA VAL A 280 -6.71 -21.84 -1.27
C VAL A 280 -5.79 -20.65 -1.01
N ALA A 281 -6.00 -19.91 0.08
CA ALA A 281 -5.20 -18.73 0.38
C ALA A 281 -4.05 -19.03 1.36
N HIS A 282 -3.97 -20.24 1.93
CA HIS A 282 -3.01 -20.61 2.97
C HIS A 282 -3.02 -19.68 4.21
N VAL A 283 -4.17 -19.06 4.49
CA VAL A 283 -4.35 -18.12 5.60
C VAL A 283 -5.23 -18.72 6.69
N GLN A 284 -4.80 -18.56 7.94
CA GLN A 284 -5.64 -18.86 9.11
C GLN A 284 -6.34 -17.60 9.59
N LEU A 285 -7.59 -17.40 9.18
CA LEU A 285 -8.41 -16.31 9.74
C LEU A 285 -8.84 -16.65 11.18
N ARG A 286 -8.90 -15.68 12.09
CA ARG A 286 -9.54 -15.87 13.40
C ARG A 286 -11.05 -16.05 13.24
N ASP A 287 -11.67 -16.84 14.12
CA ASP A 287 -13.12 -17.08 14.06
C ASP A 287 -13.94 -15.79 14.26
N HIS A 288 -13.39 -14.81 15.00
CA HIS A 288 -13.95 -13.47 15.21
C HIS A 288 -14.14 -12.65 13.91
N LEU A 289 -13.25 -12.81 12.93
CA LEU A 289 -13.27 -12.03 11.67
C LEU A 289 -14.29 -12.54 10.64
N ARG A 290 -14.87 -13.73 10.85
CA ARG A 290 -15.58 -14.51 9.81
C ARG A 290 -17.09 -14.30 9.78
N THR A 291 -17.60 -13.15 10.17
CA THR A 291 -19.03 -13.02 10.53
C THR A 291 -19.93 -12.73 9.31
N GLY A 292 -20.14 -13.77 8.51
CA GLY A 292 -21.26 -13.90 7.58
C GLY A 292 -22.35 -14.76 8.20
N SER A 293 -23.47 -14.13 8.60
CA SER A 293 -24.80 -14.74 8.67
C SER A 293 -25.78 -13.81 7.97
#